data_AF-A0A6V8JY69-F1
#
_entry.id   AF-A0A6V8JY69-F1
#
_cell.length_a   1.000
_cell.length_b   1.000
_cell.length_c   1.000
_cell.angle_alpha   90.00
_cell.angle_beta   90.00
_cell.angle_gamma   90.00
#
_symmetry.space_group_name_H-M   'P 1'
#
loop_
_entity.id
_entity.type
_entity.pdbx_description
1 polymer ?
#
loop_
_entity_poly.entity_id
_entity_poly.type
_entity_poly.pdbx_seq_one_letter_code
_entity_poly.pdbx_strand_id
1 'polypeptide(L)'
;MRLRDLQVPAEEIRSWAEYLMPAGFREGIGVRLTTSDGRYLGILSLYTEVPAHPTDAAREILAALSTTMADALDPLRSISAAAGLVDRAAGGVLLCRDGRTEALPGLPDHPMLAGGSRLLDVAARQLGETAHSTFLCPFDADGDHRHLRVTVLACPAIPPANVIAAVVVAPAGELSRLTRRELEVLGLLVEGCSNRRIASAFRLTERTAATHLEHILTKLHAPTRTLAAVYALRRGLYIPRALHRAV
;
A
#
# COMPACT_ATOMS: atom_id res chain seq x y z
N MET A 1 1.03 -33.49 2.67
CA MET A 1 1.40 -34.39 3.79
C MET A 1 0.11 -34.78 4.48
N ARG A 2 -0.17 -36.08 4.60
CA ARG A 2 -1.34 -36.56 5.37
C ARG A 2 -1.00 -36.63 6.86
N LEU A 3 -2.02 -36.67 7.70
CA LEU A 3 -1.82 -36.85 9.13
C LEU A 3 -1.17 -38.22 9.42
N ARG A 4 -1.60 -39.30 8.76
CA ARG A 4 -0.93 -40.61 8.89
C ARG A 4 0.53 -40.67 8.42
N ASP A 5 0.95 -39.69 7.61
CA ASP A 5 2.33 -39.62 7.11
C ASP A 5 3.25 -38.96 8.15
N LEU A 6 2.70 -38.42 9.24
CA LEU A 6 3.47 -37.79 10.32
C LEU A 6 4.14 -38.84 11.20
N GLN A 7 5.31 -38.48 11.72
CA GLN A 7 6.05 -39.30 12.69
C GLN A 7 5.52 -39.17 14.12
N VAL A 8 4.47 -38.36 14.33
CA VAL A 8 3.88 -38.05 15.64
C VAL A 8 2.41 -38.47 15.64
N PRO A 9 1.92 -39.20 16.66
CA PRO A 9 0.51 -39.55 16.78
C PRO A 9 -0.40 -38.32 16.78
N ALA A 10 -1.61 -38.45 16.22
CA ALA A 10 -2.55 -37.34 16.09
C ALA A 10 -3.01 -36.82 17.46
N GLU A 11 -3.08 -37.68 18.47
CA GLU A 11 -3.45 -37.37 19.85
C GLU A 11 -2.45 -36.47 20.56
N GLU A 12 -1.19 -36.48 20.10
CA GLU A 12 -0.13 -35.62 20.64
C GLU A 12 -0.11 -34.25 19.95
N ILE A 13 -0.77 -34.11 18.79
CA ILE A 13 -0.89 -32.83 18.10
C ILE A 13 -2.05 -32.06 18.73
N ARG A 14 -1.71 -31.02 19.49
CA ARG A 14 -2.68 -30.21 20.25
C ARG A 14 -3.90 -29.78 19.43
N SER A 15 -3.70 -29.29 18.20
CA SER A 15 -4.81 -28.87 17.33
C SER A 15 -5.76 -30.01 16.98
N TRP A 16 -5.25 -31.23 16.87
CA TRP A 16 -6.05 -32.43 16.63
C TRP A 16 -6.77 -32.90 17.88
N ALA A 17 -6.07 -33.04 19.01
CA ALA A 17 -6.63 -33.52 20.27
C ALA A 17 -7.71 -32.58 20.84
N GLU A 18 -7.47 -31.27 20.81
CA GLU A 18 -8.37 -30.29 21.43
C GLU A 18 -9.54 -29.90 20.52
N TYR A 19 -9.39 -29.97 19.20
CA TYR A 19 -10.39 -29.42 18.26
C TYR A 19 -10.86 -30.40 17.18
N LEU A 20 -9.95 -30.95 16.37
CA LEU A 20 -10.36 -31.72 15.18
C LEU A 20 -10.97 -33.08 15.53
N MET A 21 -10.40 -33.83 16.47
CA MET A 21 -10.93 -35.13 16.88
C MET A 21 -12.26 -35.04 17.65
N PRO A 22 -12.44 -34.09 18.60
CA PRO A 22 -13.75 -33.85 19.21
C PRO A 22 -14.82 -33.45 18.18
N ALA A 23 -14.43 -32.76 17.10
CA ALA A 23 -15.32 -32.42 16.00
C ALA A 23 -15.62 -33.60 15.03
N GLY A 24 -15.08 -34.79 15.29
CA GLY A 24 -15.34 -36.00 14.51
C GLY A 24 -14.32 -36.31 13.41
N PHE A 25 -13.38 -35.40 13.12
CA PHE A 25 -12.34 -35.65 12.13
C PHE A 25 -11.33 -36.67 12.61
N ARG A 26 -10.94 -37.59 11.72
CA ARG A 26 -10.02 -38.71 12.00
C ARG A 26 -8.77 -38.69 11.15
N GLU A 27 -8.79 -37.96 10.04
CA GLU A 27 -7.69 -37.91 9.10
C GLU A 27 -7.73 -36.61 8.27
N GLY A 28 -6.62 -36.24 7.65
CA GLY A 28 -6.57 -35.08 6.78
C GLY A 28 -5.32 -34.99 5.93
N ILE A 29 -5.29 -34.02 5.03
CA ILE A 29 -4.13 -33.71 4.20
C ILE A 29 -3.91 -32.20 4.15
N GLY A 30 -2.66 -31.80 4.34
CA GLY A 30 -2.19 -30.45 4.03
C GLY A 30 -1.42 -30.44 2.72
N VAL A 31 -1.76 -29.53 1.81
CA VAL A 31 -0.97 -29.23 0.61
C VAL A 31 -0.47 -27.79 0.64
N ARG A 32 0.75 -27.57 0.15
CA ARG A 32 1.38 -26.26 0.10
C ARG A 32 0.70 -25.42 -0.99
N LEU A 33 0.23 -24.23 -0.63
CA LEU A 33 -0.20 -23.22 -1.59
C LEU A 33 1.03 -22.40 -2.00
N THR A 34 1.48 -22.64 -3.23
CA THR A 34 2.60 -21.90 -3.84
C THR A 34 2.12 -21.35 -5.17
N THR A 35 2.27 -20.03 -5.35
CA THR A 35 1.95 -19.35 -6.60
C THR A 35 2.86 -19.83 -7.73
N SER A 36 2.46 -19.56 -8.97
CA SER A 36 3.23 -19.95 -10.17
C SER A 36 4.63 -19.33 -10.22
N ASP A 37 4.87 -18.21 -9.54
CA ASP A 37 6.17 -17.56 -9.38
C ASP A 37 7.01 -18.11 -8.19
N GLY A 38 6.50 -19.12 -7.48
CA GLY A 38 7.22 -19.80 -6.40
C GLY A 38 7.02 -19.22 -5.00
N ARG A 39 6.21 -18.17 -4.82
CA ARG A 39 5.92 -17.62 -3.48
C ARG A 39 4.98 -18.54 -2.69
N TYR A 40 5.29 -18.72 -1.41
CA TYR A 40 4.49 -19.49 -0.48
C TYR A 40 3.39 -18.63 0.14
N LEU A 41 2.13 -19.04 0.00
CA LEU A 41 0.99 -18.33 0.60
C LEU A 41 0.47 -19.00 1.87
N GLY A 42 0.67 -20.31 2.01
CA GLY A 42 0.16 -21.05 3.16
C GLY A 42 -0.11 -22.51 2.85
N ILE A 43 -1.00 -23.11 3.63
CA ILE A 43 -1.38 -24.51 3.51
C ILE A 43 -2.89 -24.59 3.28
N LEU A 44 -3.29 -25.37 2.28
CA LEU A 44 -4.67 -25.82 2.12
C LEU A 44 -4.82 -27.15 2.85
N SER A 45 -5.71 -27.20 3.83
CA SER A 45 -6.01 -28.41 4.60
C SER A 45 -7.39 -28.95 4.24
N LEU A 46 -7.48 -30.26 4.05
CA LEU A 46 -8.73 -31.01 3.95
C LEU A 46 -8.78 -32.02 5.08
N TYR A 47 -9.88 -32.04 5.85
CA TYR A 47 -10.11 -32.98 6.95
C TYR A 47 -11.29 -33.89 6.63
N THR A 48 -11.26 -35.11 7.15
CA THR A 48 -12.31 -36.11 6.94
C THR A 48 -12.53 -36.95 8.20
N GLU A 49 -13.76 -37.38 8.37
CA GLU A 49 -14.18 -38.29 9.45
C GLU A 49 -13.79 -39.75 9.16
N VAL A 50 -13.50 -40.07 7.89
CA VAL A 50 -13.21 -41.45 7.47
C VAL A 50 -11.71 -41.70 7.48
N PRO A 51 -11.19 -42.60 8.35
CA PRO A 51 -9.75 -42.83 8.48
C PRO A 51 -9.06 -43.38 7.22
N ALA A 52 -9.79 -43.86 6.21
CA ALA A 52 -9.21 -44.32 4.95
C ALA A 52 -9.04 -43.19 3.91
N HIS A 53 -9.71 -42.04 4.11
CA HIS A 53 -9.61 -40.87 3.25
C HIS A 53 -8.71 -39.82 3.91
N PRO A 54 -8.14 -38.85 3.16
CA PRO A 54 -8.23 -38.66 1.72
C PRO A 54 -7.34 -39.65 0.95
N THR A 55 -7.86 -40.17 -0.17
CA THR A 55 -7.19 -41.14 -1.06
C THR A 55 -6.01 -40.51 -1.82
N ASP A 56 -5.20 -41.33 -2.50
CA ASP A 56 -4.12 -40.85 -3.38
C ASP A 56 -4.64 -39.99 -4.53
N ALA A 57 -5.77 -40.38 -5.14
CA ALA A 57 -6.45 -39.55 -6.13
C ALA A 57 -6.84 -38.17 -5.58
N ALA A 58 -7.36 -38.10 -4.34
CA ALA A 58 -7.68 -36.82 -3.71
C ALA A 58 -6.43 -35.97 -3.45
N ARG A 59 -5.31 -36.60 -3.08
CA ARG A 59 -4.01 -35.94 -2.94
C ARG A 59 -3.51 -35.36 -4.26
N GLU A 60 -3.61 -36.12 -5.35
CA GLU A 60 -3.20 -35.68 -6.69
C GLU A 60 -4.04 -34.50 -7.18
N ILE A 61 -5.37 -34.56 -7.00
CA ILE A 61 -6.28 -33.46 -7.35
C ILE A 61 -5.94 -32.20 -6.54
N LEU A 62 -5.76 -32.32 -5.22
CA LEU A 62 -5.40 -31.19 -4.37
C LEU A 62 -4.02 -30.61 -4.75
N ALA A 63 -3.05 -31.45 -5.11
CA ALA A 63 -1.76 -31.00 -5.59
C ALA A 63 -1.90 -30.24 -6.93
N ALA A 64 -2.69 -30.77 -7.87
CA ALA A 64 -2.92 -30.14 -9.17
C ALA A 64 -3.67 -28.79 -9.06
N LEU A 65 -4.59 -28.65 -8.10
CA LEU A 65 -5.32 -27.40 -7.87
C LEU A 65 -4.54 -26.39 -7.03
N SER A 66 -3.52 -26.82 -6.29
CA SER A 66 -2.82 -25.98 -5.30
C SER A 66 -2.25 -24.68 -5.89
N THR A 67 -1.59 -24.74 -7.04
CA THR A 67 -1.01 -23.56 -7.70
C THR A 67 -2.10 -22.62 -8.22
N THR A 68 -3.14 -23.16 -8.86
CA THR A 68 -4.27 -22.35 -9.35
C THR A 68 -4.99 -21.65 -8.21
N MET A 69 -5.21 -22.36 -7.09
CA MET A 69 -5.79 -21.76 -5.88
C MET A 69 -4.86 -20.73 -5.26
N ALA A 70 -3.55 -20.99 -5.22
CA ALA A 70 -2.57 -20.02 -4.73
C ALA A 70 -2.61 -18.73 -5.55
N ASP A 71 -2.55 -18.82 -6.89
CA ASP A 71 -2.62 -17.64 -7.77
C ASP A 71 -3.96 -16.90 -7.66
N ALA A 72 -5.06 -17.62 -7.42
CA ALA A 72 -6.38 -17.02 -7.22
C ALA A 72 -6.53 -16.32 -5.87
N LEU A 73 -5.87 -16.83 -4.82
CA LEU A 73 -5.91 -16.30 -3.46
C LEU A 73 -4.79 -15.31 -3.15
N ASP A 74 -3.84 -15.12 -4.08
CA ASP A 74 -2.70 -14.24 -3.88
C ASP A 74 -3.13 -12.76 -3.78
N PRO A 75 -3.06 -12.15 -2.59
CA PRO A 75 -3.44 -10.76 -2.41
C PRO A 75 -2.56 -9.80 -3.20
N LEU A 76 -1.30 -10.17 -3.45
CA LEU A 76 -0.36 -9.32 -4.17
C LEU A 76 -0.76 -9.16 -5.63
N ARG A 77 -1.51 -10.08 -6.24
CA ARG A 77 -2.00 -9.90 -7.62
C ARG A 77 -2.94 -8.71 -7.72
N SER A 78 -3.91 -8.60 -6.81
CA SER A 78 -4.86 -7.48 -6.78
C SER A 78 -4.17 -6.15 -6.48
N ILE A 79 -3.23 -6.15 -5.52
CA ILE A 79 -2.46 -4.96 -5.15
C ILE A 79 -1.58 -4.51 -6.32
N SER A 80 -0.85 -5.44 -6.95
CA SER A 80 0.03 -5.16 -8.10
C SER A 80 -0.77 -4.70 -9.32
N ALA A 81 -1.95 -5.29 -9.57
CA ALA A 81 -2.85 -4.85 -10.63
C ALA A 81 -3.34 -3.42 -10.39
N ALA A 82 -3.75 -3.08 -9.17
CA ALA A 82 -4.16 -1.72 -8.81
C ALA A 82 -2.99 -0.72 -8.91
N ALA A 83 -1.80 -1.11 -8.46
CA ALA A 83 -0.59 -0.31 -8.60
C ALA A 83 -0.21 -0.09 -10.07
N GLY A 84 -0.42 -1.08 -10.93
CA GLY A 84 -0.20 -1.00 -12.38
C GLY A 84 -1.14 -0.03 -13.11
N LEU A 85 -2.23 0.42 -12.48
CA LEU A 85 -3.09 1.48 -13.01
C LEU A 85 -2.48 2.88 -12.85
N VAL A 86 -1.42 3.02 -12.05
CA VAL A 86 -0.70 4.30 -11.90
C VAL A 86 0.12 4.55 -13.17
N ASP A 87 -0.33 5.53 -13.95
CA ASP A 87 0.36 5.92 -15.18
C ASP A 87 1.81 6.32 -14.92
N ARG A 88 2.72 5.81 -15.77
CA ARG A 88 4.16 6.07 -15.72
C ARG A 88 4.81 5.80 -14.36
N ALA A 89 4.35 4.76 -13.65
CA ALA A 89 4.99 4.32 -12.41
C ALA A 89 6.50 4.10 -12.62
N ALA A 90 7.31 4.77 -11.80
CA ALA A 90 8.77 4.73 -11.82
C ALA A 90 9.34 3.89 -10.67
N GLY A 91 8.50 3.47 -9.72
CA GLY A 91 8.84 2.47 -8.71
C GLY A 91 7.73 2.28 -7.69
N GLY A 92 7.82 1.20 -6.91
CA GLY A 92 6.80 0.88 -5.92
C GLY A 92 7.26 -0.09 -4.85
N VAL A 93 6.69 0.06 -3.65
CA VAL A 93 6.94 -0.83 -2.50
C VAL A 93 5.65 -1.14 -1.75
N LEU A 94 5.61 -2.30 -1.12
CA LEU A 94 4.63 -2.62 -0.09
C LEU A 94 5.14 -2.07 1.25
N LEU A 95 4.26 -1.38 1.99
CA LEU A 95 4.56 -0.85 3.31
C LEU A 95 3.90 -1.73 4.38
N CYS A 96 4.71 -2.25 5.29
CA CYS A 96 4.28 -3.06 6.41
C CYS A 96 3.98 -2.21 7.65
N ARG A 97 3.14 -2.73 8.55
CA ARG A 97 2.73 -2.09 9.80
C ARG A 97 3.88 -1.80 10.75
N ASP A 98 4.94 -2.61 10.68
CA ASP A 98 6.18 -2.45 11.43
C ASP A 98 7.15 -1.41 10.81
N GLY A 99 6.72 -0.73 9.73
CA GLY A 99 7.51 0.26 9.01
C GLY A 99 8.50 -0.31 8.00
N ARG A 100 8.62 -1.64 7.89
CA ARG A 100 9.44 -2.27 6.85
C ARG A 100 8.77 -2.14 5.49
N THR A 101 9.59 -2.22 4.44
CA THR A 101 9.12 -2.29 3.06
C THR A 101 9.46 -3.63 2.43
N GLU A 102 8.56 -4.08 1.56
CA GLU A 102 8.78 -5.24 0.70
C GLU A 102 8.62 -4.81 -0.77
N ALA A 103 9.26 -5.55 -1.68
CA ALA A 103 9.15 -5.27 -3.11
C ALA A 103 7.71 -5.44 -3.58
N LEU A 104 7.24 -4.51 -4.43
CA LEU A 104 5.95 -4.61 -5.08
C LEU A 104 6.15 -5.29 -6.46
N PRO A 105 5.65 -6.51 -6.68
CA PRO A 105 5.86 -7.23 -7.93
C PRO A 105 5.46 -6.41 -9.16
N GLY A 106 6.33 -6.40 -10.18
CA GLY A 106 6.11 -5.69 -11.43
C GLY A 106 6.54 -4.22 -11.44
N LEU A 107 6.99 -3.66 -10.31
CA LEU A 107 7.55 -2.31 -10.25
C LEU A 107 9.01 -2.35 -9.77
N PRO A 108 9.88 -1.47 -10.32
CA PRO A 108 11.28 -1.39 -9.89
C PRO A 108 11.41 -0.69 -8.52
N ASP A 109 12.56 -0.88 -7.88
CA ASP A 109 12.94 -0.10 -6.70
C ASP A 109 13.20 1.37 -7.07
N HIS A 110 12.96 2.27 -6.11
CA HIS A 110 13.24 3.69 -6.28
C HIS A 110 13.93 4.26 -5.03
N PRO A 111 14.99 5.10 -5.15
CA PRO A 111 15.74 5.61 -4.00
C PRO A 111 14.86 6.33 -2.95
N MET A 112 13.83 7.05 -3.41
CA MET A 112 12.87 7.73 -2.52
C MET A 112 11.97 6.78 -1.72
N LEU A 113 11.90 5.49 -2.11
CA LEU A 113 11.15 4.45 -1.43
C LEU A 113 12.04 3.54 -0.57
N ALA A 114 13.30 3.91 -0.36
CA ALA A 114 14.17 3.21 0.57
C ALA A 114 13.56 3.17 1.98
N GLY A 115 13.76 2.04 2.69
CA GLY A 115 13.23 1.82 4.04
C GLY A 115 13.65 2.93 5.01
N GLY A 116 12.71 3.38 5.84
CA GLY A 116 12.94 4.49 6.78
C GLY A 116 12.97 5.88 6.15
N SER A 117 12.67 6.01 4.85
CA SER A 117 12.55 7.33 4.23
C SER A 117 11.36 8.10 4.80
N ARG A 118 11.53 9.42 4.93
CA ARG A 118 10.48 10.34 5.38
C ARG A 118 9.22 10.29 4.49
N LEU A 119 9.38 9.93 3.21
CA LEU A 119 8.27 9.73 2.30
C LEU A 119 7.34 8.62 2.81
N LEU A 120 7.89 7.48 3.21
CA LEU A 120 7.10 6.34 3.71
C LEU A 120 6.37 6.67 5.01
N ASP A 121 7.02 7.41 5.93
CA ASP A 121 6.37 7.87 7.15
C ASP A 121 5.16 8.76 6.87
N VAL A 122 5.26 9.59 5.82
CA VAL A 122 4.16 10.46 5.39
C VAL A 122 3.10 9.64 4.67
N ALA A 123 3.47 8.70 3.81
CA ALA A 123 2.55 7.81 3.12
C ALA A 123 1.68 7.01 4.09
N ALA A 124 2.28 6.45 5.16
CA ALA A 124 1.56 5.73 6.21
C ALA A 124 0.46 6.58 6.87
N ARG A 125 0.74 7.87 7.09
CA ARG A 125 -0.18 8.81 7.74
C ARG A 125 -1.28 9.35 6.83
N GLN A 126 -1.05 9.38 5.52
CA GLN A 126 -1.96 9.97 4.54
C GLN A 126 -3.16 9.09 4.17
N LEU A 127 -3.10 7.79 4.45
CA LEU A 127 -4.17 6.86 4.12
C LEU A 127 -5.45 7.09 4.92
N GLY A 128 -5.34 7.40 6.21
CA GLY A 128 -6.50 7.61 7.08
C GLY A 128 -7.56 6.50 6.91
N GLU A 129 -8.80 6.90 6.62
CA GLU A 129 -9.92 6.01 6.28
C GLU A 129 -10.17 5.86 4.75
N THR A 130 -9.30 6.45 3.92
CA THR A 130 -9.49 6.47 2.47
C THR A 130 -8.88 5.25 1.79
N ALA A 131 -9.49 4.80 0.68
CA ALA A 131 -8.96 3.69 -0.11
C ALA A 131 -7.63 4.03 -0.81
N HIS A 132 -7.40 5.31 -1.12
CA HIS A 132 -6.13 5.78 -1.63
C HIS A 132 -5.91 7.27 -1.31
N SER A 133 -4.66 7.69 -1.31
CA SER A 133 -4.25 9.10 -1.23
C SER A 133 -3.15 9.38 -2.24
N THR A 134 -3.19 10.58 -2.83
CA THR A 134 -2.20 11.02 -3.82
C THR A 134 -1.67 12.40 -3.45
N PHE A 135 -0.36 12.60 -3.51
CA PHE A 135 0.30 13.87 -3.21
C PHE A 135 1.65 14.00 -3.92
N LEU A 136 2.28 15.17 -3.82
CA LEU A 136 3.62 15.41 -4.37
C LEU A 136 4.71 15.25 -3.31
N CYS A 137 5.81 14.62 -3.69
CA CYS A 137 7.06 14.61 -2.95
C CYS A 137 8.13 15.38 -3.73
N PRO A 138 8.67 16.48 -3.20
CA PRO A 138 9.84 17.11 -3.79
C PRO A 138 11.05 16.20 -3.63
N PHE A 139 11.93 16.21 -4.63
CA PHE A 139 13.22 15.55 -4.58
C PHE A 139 14.20 16.28 -5.49
N ASP A 140 15.47 16.27 -5.09
CA ASP A 140 16.54 16.87 -5.87
C ASP A 140 17.24 15.76 -6.66
N ALA A 141 17.36 15.97 -7.96
CA ALA A 141 18.08 15.03 -8.81
C ALA A 141 18.84 15.80 -9.88
N ASP A 142 20.17 15.66 -9.84
CA ASP A 142 21.14 16.32 -10.71
C ASP A 142 21.10 17.86 -10.62
N GLY A 143 20.79 18.39 -9.42
CA GLY A 143 20.69 19.83 -9.18
C GLY A 143 19.39 20.47 -9.65
N ASP A 144 18.45 19.69 -10.20
CA ASP A 144 17.12 20.16 -10.58
C ASP A 144 16.07 19.77 -9.51
N HIS A 145 15.25 20.75 -9.12
CA HIS A 145 14.18 20.56 -8.15
C HIS A 145 12.96 19.94 -8.81
N ARG A 146 12.82 18.61 -8.66
CA ARG A 146 11.75 17.84 -9.28
C ARG A 146 10.71 17.39 -8.25
N HIS A 147 9.59 16.91 -8.77
CA HIS A 147 8.50 16.39 -7.96
C HIS A 147 8.12 14.98 -8.46
N LEU A 148 7.92 14.07 -7.51
CA LEU A 148 7.26 12.80 -7.75
C LEU A 148 5.80 12.93 -7.34
N ARG A 149 4.92 12.31 -8.12
CA ARG A 149 3.58 11.97 -7.67
C ARG A 149 3.66 10.66 -6.90
N VAL A 150 3.16 10.68 -5.68
CA VAL A 150 3.10 9.54 -4.78
C VAL A 150 1.65 9.12 -4.68
N THR A 151 1.36 7.87 -5.01
CA THR A 151 0.05 7.26 -4.84
C THR A 151 0.17 6.18 -3.78
N VAL A 152 -0.64 6.29 -2.73
CA VAL A 152 -0.70 5.32 -1.64
C VAL A 152 -2.04 4.59 -1.73
N LEU A 153 -1.99 3.28 -1.92
CA LEU A 153 -3.15 2.41 -2.05
C LEU A 153 -3.34 1.62 -0.77
N ALA A 154 -4.49 1.75 -0.12
CA ALA A 154 -4.81 0.96 1.07
C ALA A 154 -4.83 -0.53 0.70
N CYS A 155 -4.09 -1.34 1.45
CA CYS A 155 -4.19 -2.79 1.32
C CYS A 155 -5.12 -3.30 2.41
N PRO A 156 -6.12 -4.15 2.08
CA PRO A 156 -6.83 -4.89 3.10
C PRO A 156 -5.82 -5.68 3.93
N ALA A 157 -6.03 -5.80 5.24
CA ALA A 157 -5.17 -6.62 6.08
C ALA A 157 -5.24 -8.08 5.60
N ILE A 158 -4.21 -8.53 4.89
CA ILE A 158 -4.16 -9.90 4.37
C ILE A 158 -3.01 -10.62 5.06
N PRO A 159 -3.29 -11.51 6.02
CA PRO A 159 -2.28 -12.34 6.64
C PRO A 159 -1.56 -13.20 5.58
N PRO A 160 -0.26 -13.50 5.75
CA PRO A 160 0.58 -13.13 6.89
C PRO A 160 1.29 -11.77 6.73
N ALA A 161 1.11 -11.10 5.60
CA ALA A 161 1.82 -9.87 5.30
C ALA A 161 1.18 -8.76 6.14
N ASN A 162 1.93 -8.22 7.10
CA ASN A 162 1.54 -7.01 7.85
C ASN A 162 1.45 -5.76 6.94
N VAL A 163 1.26 -5.94 5.64
CA VAL A 163 1.14 -4.91 4.61
C VAL A 163 -0.12 -4.09 4.89
N ILE A 164 0.07 -2.78 4.97
CA ILE A 164 -0.99 -1.80 5.17
C ILE A 164 -1.22 -0.95 3.92
N ALA A 165 -0.24 -0.88 3.03
CA ALA A 165 -0.32 -0.07 1.82
C ALA A 165 0.60 -0.53 0.70
N ALA A 166 0.25 -0.20 -0.53
CA ALA A 166 1.18 -0.12 -1.66
C ALA A 166 1.51 1.36 -1.89
N VAL A 167 2.79 1.71 -1.93
CA VAL A 167 3.26 3.06 -2.22
C VAL A 167 3.92 3.05 -3.59
N VAL A 168 3.37 3.81 -4.53
CA VAL A 168 3.85 3.90 -5.91
C VAL A 168 4.28 5.34 -6.20
N VAL A 169 5.42 5.50 -6.85
CA VAL A 169 5.92 6.81 -7.31
C VAL A 169 5.93 6.88 -8.82
N ALA A 170 5.58 8.04 -9.35
CA ALA A 170 5.63 8.37 -10.76
C ALA A 170 6.13 9.80 -10.96
N PRO A 171 6.66 10.18 -12.14
CA PRO A 171 6.94 11.57 -12.46
C PRO A 171 5.67 12.43 -12.29
N ALA A 172 5.79 13.61 -11.68
CA ALA A 172 4.60 14.42 -11.39
C ALA A 172 3.88 15.00 -12.63
N GLY A 173 4.54 15.06 -13.79
CA GLY A 173 3.94 15.63 -15.00
C GLY A 173 3.68 17.14 -14.86
N GLU A 174 2.62 17.64 -15.51
CA GLU A 174 2.27 19.06 -15.47
C GLU A 174 1.63 19.46 -14.12
N LEU A 175 2.14 20.53 -13.51
CA LEU A 175 1.75 21.02 -12.18
C LEU A 175 0.86 22.27 -12.23
N SER A 176 0.10 22.47 -13.32
CA SER A 176 -0.79 23.63 -13.50
C SER A 176 -0.07 25.00 -13.34
N ARG A 177 1.22 25.07 -13.68
CA ARG A 177 2.09 26.25 -13.50
C ARG A 177 2.19 26.74 -12.04
N LEU A 178 1.89 25.87 -11.09
CA LEU A 178 2.10 26.13 -9.67
C LEU A 178 3.59 26.06 -9.36
N THR A 179 4.05 27.03 -8.58
CA THR A 179 5.40 27.05 -8.01
C THR A 179 5.48 26.10 -6.83
N ARG A 180 6.70 25.71 -6.45
CA ARG A 180 6.95 24.91 -5.24
C ARG A 180 6.26 25.51 -4.00
N ARG A 181 6.42 26.82 -3.77
CA ARG A 181 5.80 27.49 -2.61
C ARG A 181 4.27 27.44 -2.66
N GLU A 182 3.67 27.57 -3.83
CA GLU A 182 2.21 27.44 -3.98
C GLU A 182 1.73 26.00 -3.69
N LEU A 183 2.49 24.97 -4.09
CA LEU A 183 2.19 23.57 -3.76
C LEU A 183 2.33 23.28 -2.26
N GLU A 184 3.31 23.90 -1.59
CA GLU A 184 3.49 23.84 -0.14
C GLU A 184 2.32 24.54 0.59
N VAL A 185 1.88 25.70 0.11
CA VAL A 185 0.69 26.42 0.62
C VAL A 185 -0.58 25.61 0.41
N LEU A 186 -0.76 24.97 -0.75
CA LEU A 186 -1.87 24.06 -1.01
C LEU A 186 -1.91 22.90 -0.03
N GLY A 187 -0.75 22.37 0.38
CA GLY A 187 -0.70 21.31 1.39
C GLY A 187 -1.27 21.75 2.74
N LEU A 188 -0.90 22.93 3.22
CA LEU A 188 -1.49 23.49 4.44
C LEU A 188 -2.99 23.81 4.26
N LEU A 189 -3.39 24.20 3.06
CA LEU A 189 -4.79 24.47 2.75
C LEU A 189 -5.64 23.19 2.79
N VAL A 190 -5.13 22.08 2.25
CA VAL A 190 -5.72 20.73 2.33
C VAL A 190 -5.83 20.26 3.78
N GLU A 191 -4.83 20.57 4.62
CA GLU A 191 -4.86 20.34 6.08
C GLU A 191 -5.82 21.28 6.84
N GLY A 192 -6.55 22.18 6.16
CA GLY A 192 -7.52 23.08 6.77
C GLY A 192 -6.92 24.31 7.48
N CYS A 193 -5.67 24.67 7.19
CA CYS A 193 -5.02 25.81 7.84
C CYS A 193 -5.61 27.17 7.42
N SER A 194 -5.77 28.09 8.38
CA SER A 194 -6.12 29.49 8.12
C SER A 194 -4.93 30.27 7.53
N ASN A 195 -5.18 31.45 6.95
CA ASN A 195 -4.13 32.31 6.39
C ASN A 195 -3.09 32.68 7.45
N ARG A 196 -3.53 32.93 8.70
CA ARG A 196 -2.65 33.12 9.86
C ARG A 196 -1.71 31.94 10.11
N ARG A 197 -2.22 30.70 10.06
CA ARG A 197 -1.40 29.49 10.24
C ARG A 197 -0.44 29.27 9.07
N ILE A 198 -0.89 29.52 7.84
CA ILE A 198 -0.05 29.45 6.63
C ILE A 198 1.09 30.48 6.71
N ALA A 199 0.76 31.72 7.05
CA ALA A 199 1.73 32.80 7.22
C ALA A 199 2.78 32.44 8.30
N SER A 200 2.32 31.95 9.45
CA SER A 200 3.21 31.48 10.52
C SER A 200 4.14 30.34 10.07
N ALA A 201 3.62 29.36 9.33
CA ALA A 201 4.42 28.22 8.86
C ALA A 201 5.58 28.64 7.95
N PHE A 202 5.40 29.70 7.17
CA PHE A 202 6.39 30.20 6.21
C PHE A 202 7.11 31.48 6.63
N ARG A 203 6.87 31.99 7.85
CA ARG A 203 7.38 33.29 8.34
C ARG A 203 7.02 34.47 7.42
N LEU A 204 5.78 34.47 6.93
CA LEU A 204 5.20 35.51 6.09
C LEU A 204 4.18 36.35 6.88
N THR A 205 3.71 37.45 6.29
CA THR A 205 2.52 38.16 6.78
C THR A 205 1.24 37.46 6.33
N GLU A 206 0.13 37.67 7.04
CA GLU A 206 -1.19 37.15 6.60
C GLU A 206 -1.59 37.68 5.23
N ARG A 207 -1.23 38.94 4.92
CA ARG A 207 -1.45 39.56 3.62
C ARG A 207 -0.69 38.81 2.52
N THR A 208 0.59 38.49 2.73
CA THR A 208 1.38 37.72 1.77
C THR A 208 0.83 36.31 1.56
N ALA A 209 0.37 35.65 2.63
CA ALA A 209 -0.30 34.35 2.52
C ALA A 209 -1.61 34.44 1.70
N ALA A 210 -2.39 35.52 1.88
CA ALA A 210 -3.57 35.78 1.08
C ALA A 210 -3.23 35.97 -0.41
N THR A 211 -2.17 36.72 -0.73
CA THR A 211 -1.69 36.88 -2.11
C THR A 211 -1.28 35.56 -2.75
N HIS A 212 -0.59 34.67 -2.03
CA HIS A 212 -0.31 33.33 -2.53
C HIS A 212 -1.59 32.54 -2.85
N LEU A 213 -2.61 32.64 -1.99
CA LEU A 213 -3.90 31.98 -2.22
C LEU A 213 -4.64 32.56 -3.43
N GLU A 214 -4.62 33.88 -3.62
CA GLU A 214 -5.20 34.52 -4.81
C GLU A 214 -4.56 33.99 -6.10
N HIS A 215 -3.22 33.92 -6.16
CA HIS A 215 -2.51 33.36 -7.31
C HIS A 215 -2.86 31.89 -7.55
N ILE A 216 -2.95 31.08 -6.49
CA ILE A 216 -3.36 29.67 -6.57
C ILE A 216 -4.77 29.56 -7.15
N LEU A 217 -5.73 30.35 -6.65
CA LEU A 217 -7.10 30.34 -7.12
C LEU A 217 -7.19 30.68 -8.60
N THR A 218 -6.45 31.70 -9.04
CA THR A 218 -6.36 32.08 -10.46
C THR A 218 -5.77 30.95 -11.30
N LYS A 219 -4.63 30.37 -10.91
CA LYS A 219 -3.97 29.29 -11.67
C LYS A 219 -4.83 28.03 -11.77
N LEU A 220 -5.53 27.68 -10.68
CA LEU A 220 -6.41 26.52 -10.63
C LEU A 220 -7.81 26.79 -11.21
N HIS A 221 -8.11 28.03 -11.60
CA HIS A 221 -9.46 28.47 -11.98
C HIS A 221 -10.51 28.09 -10.92
N ALA A 222 -10.11 28.14 -9.64
CA ALA A 222 -10.95 27.75 -8.52
C ALA A 222 -11.63 29.00 -7.93
N PRO A 223 -12.97 29.02 -7.78
CA PRO A 223 -13.68 30.20 -7.31
C PRO A 223 -13.61 30.38 -5.78
N THR A 224 -13.25 29.34 -5.03
CA THR A 224 -13.11 29.40 -3.57
C THR A 224 -11.91 28.59 -3.09
N ARG A 225 -11.37 28.97 -1.93
CA ARG A 225 -10.28 28.22 -1.26
C ARG A 225 -10.65 26.76 -1.00
N THR A 226 -11.91 26.48 -0.69
CA THR A 226 -12.41 25.12 -0.46
C THR A 226 -12.35 24.31 -1.75
N LEU A 227 -12.78 24.89 -2.87
CA LEU A 227 -12.70 24.22 -4.17
C LEU A 227 -11.25 24.04 -4.64
N ALA A 228 -10.35 24.98 -4.35
CA ALA A 228 -8.92 24.78 -4.57
C ALA A 228 -8.34 23.63 -3.74
N ALA A 229 -8.72 23.53 -2.46
CA ALA A 229 -8.30 22.43 -1.59
C ALA A 229 -8.79 21.08 -2.12
N VAL A 230 -10.07 20.98 -2.48
CA VAL A 230 -10.67 19.76 -3.05
C VAL A 230 -10.02 19.41 -4.40
N TYR A 231 -9.76 20.40 -5.25
CA TYR A 231 -9.05 20.20 -6.52
C TYR A 231 -7.65 19.64 -6.29
N ALA A 232 -6.89 20.26 -5.38
CA ALA A 232 -5.54 19.82 -5.04
C ALA A 232 -5.54 18.39 -4.46
N LEU A 233 -6.48 18.08 -3.55
CA LEU A 233 -6.62 16.75 -2.96
C LEU A 233 -6.95 15.69 -4.04
N ARG A 234 -7.94 15.94 -4.89
CA ARG A 234 -8.36 15.00 -5.96
C ARG A 234 -7.28 14.76 -7.02
N ARG A 235 -6.46 15.76 -7.31
CA ARG A 235 -5.39 15.68 -8.32
C ARG A 235 -4.03 15.31 -7.71
N GLY A 236 -3.94 15.24 -6.38
CA GLY A 236 -2.67 15.13 -5.66
C GLY A 236 -1.69 16.26 -5.98
N LEU A 237 -2.19 17.48 -6.20
CA LEU A 237 -1.41 18.68 -6.55
C LEU A 237 -1.04 19.51 -5.31
N TYR A 238 -0.49 18.86 -4.29
CA TYR A 238 -0.04 19.52 -3.07
C TYR A 238 1.14 18.78 -2.46
N ILE A 239 1.98 19.49 -1.70
CA ILE A 239 3.06 18.88 -0.91
C ILE A 239 2.61 18.86 0.55
N PRO A 240 2.45 17.68 1.18
CA PRO A 240 2.12 17.58 2.61
C PRO A 240 3.11 18.37 3.46
N ARG A 241 2.65 18.98 4.56
CA ARG A 241 3.52 19.79 5.43
C ARG A 241 4.77 19.03 5.88
N ALA A 242 4.59 17.76 6.16
CA ALA A 242 5.65 16.86 6.55
C ALA A 242 6.69 16.62 5.45
N LEU A 243 6.56 17.14 4.23
CA LEU A 243 7.53 17.04 3.13
C LEU A 243 8.05 18.41 2.63
N HIS A 244 7.67 19.53 3.26
CA HIS A 244 8.12 20.88 2.83
C HIS A 244 9.64 21.07 2.90
N ARG A 245 10.32 20.28 3.73
CA ARG A 245 11.79 20.25 3.84
C ARG A 245 12.28 18.86 3.42
N ALA A 246 12.35 18.59 2.13
CA ALA A 246 13.22 17.53 1.64
C ALA A 246 14.65 18.07 1.59
N VAL A 247 15.58 17.21 1.99
CA VAL A 247 17.02 17.42 2.28
C VAL A 247 17.75 18.13 1.16
#